data_AF-A0A969KF91-F1
#
_entry.id   AF-A0A969KF91-F1
#
_cell.length_a   1.000
_cell.length_b   1.000
_cell.length_c   1.000
_cell.angle_alpha   90.00
_cell.angle_beta   90.00
_cell.angle_gamma   90.00
#
_symmetry.space_group_name_H-M   'P 1'
#
loop_
_entity.id
_entity.type
_entity.pdbx_description
1 polymer ?
#
loop_
_entity_poly.entity_id
_entity_poly.type
_entity_poly.pdbx_seq_one_letter_code
_entity_poly.pdbx_strand_id
1 'polypeptide(L)'
;NSIVNISNYWLKQANSKNYHHFFPKAHLRKQNYGEFRINHILNITIVDDFLNKREIKAKAPSKYMSRFRDINPNLEATMKTHLIEDLDAFGIWDDDYDKFFDERAKVVSRELSKRVIKQDIDKQGQSSIVDDFEEELTTVE
;
A
#
# COMPACT_ATOMS: atom_id res chain seq x y z
N ASN A 1 5.04 -9.69 -18.07
CA ASN A 1 3.87 -9.32 -17.25
C ASN A 1 2.92 -10.50 -17.22
N SER A 2 2.63 -11.04 -16.05
CA SER A 2 1.59 -12.06 -15.88
C SER A 2 0.20 -11.43 -15.74
N ILE A 3 -0.86 -12.21 -15.94
CA ILE A 3 -2.25 -11.76 -15.79
C ILE A 3 -2.49 -11.38 -14.31
N VAL A 4 -2.87 -10.12 -14.08
CA VAL A 4 -3.31 -9.63 -12.77
C VAL A 4 -4.83 -9.86 -12.68
N ASN A 5 -5.27 -10.64 -11.70
CA ASN A 5 -6.69 -10.90 -11.47
C ASN A 5 -7.22 -9.95 -10.39
N ILE A 6 -8.14 -9.06 -10.80
CA ILE A 6 -8.80 -8.08 -9.94
C ILE A 6 -10.29 -8.44 -9.90
N SER A 7 -10.67 -9.50 -9.18
CA SER A 7 -12.07 -9.87 -8.97
C SER A 7 -12.46 -9.73 -7.49
N ASN A 8 -13.74 -9.51 -7.22
CA ASN A 8 -14.27 -9.36 -5.85
C ASN A 8 -13.94 -10.55 -4.93
N TYR A 9 -13.75 -11.74 -5.50
CA TYR A 9 -13.33 -12.94 -4.76
C TYR A 9 -11.93 -12.80 -4.16
N TRP A 10 -11.04 -12.06 -4.84
CA TRP A 10 -9.69 -11.73 -4.37
C TRP A 10 -9.65 -10.45 -3.52
N LEU A 11 -10.66 -9.58 -3.57
CA LEU A 11 -10.79 -8.43 -2.65
C LEU A 11 -11.14 -8.85 -1.22
N LYS A 12 -11.88 -9.95 -1.05
CA LYS A 12 -12.22 -10.51 0.28
C LYS A 12 -11.08 -11.27 0.96
N GLN A 13 -10.03 -11.63 0.24
CA GLN A 13 -8.91 -12.44 0.74
C GLN A 13 -7.64 -11.60 0.77
N ALA A 14 -7.20 -11.19 1.96
CA ALA A 14 -5.95 -10.45 2.21
C ALA A 14 -4.67 -11.21 1.77
N ASN A 15 -4.85 -12.45 1.33
CA ASN A 15 -3.89 -13.43 0.83
C ASN A 15 -3.93 -13.56 -0.71
N SER A 16 -4.52 -12.60 -1.44
CA SER A 16 -4.37 -12.53 -2.89
C SER A 16 -2.89 -12.41 -3.26
N LYS A 17 -2.44 -13.28 -4.16
CA LYS A 17 -1.03 -13.37 -4.57
C LYS A 17 -0.52 -12.08 -5.25
N ASN A 18 -1.45 -11.22 -5.69
CA ASN A 18 -1.18 -9.94 -6.33
C ASN A 18 -1.12 -8.74 -5.35
N TYR A 19 -1.48 -8.91 -4.07
CA TYR A 19 -1.29 -7.85 -3.07
C TYR A 19 0.12 -7.88 -2.53
N HIS A 20 0.74 -6.72 -2.50
CA HIS A 20 2.10 -6.57 -2.02
C HIS A 20 2.22 -5.40 -1.06
N HIS A 21 2.68 -5.69 0.15
CA HIS A 21 3.15 -4.70 1.11
C HIS A 21 4.34 -3.95 0.52
N PHE A 22 4.12 -2.71 0.09
CA PHE A 22 5.16 -1.86 -0.50
C PHE A 22 6.38 -1.82 0.43
N PHE A 23 6.17 -1.49 1.71
CA PHE A 23 7.13 -1.81 2.76
C PHE A 23 6.87 -3.21 3.30
N PRO A 24 7.79 -4.19 3.11
CA PRO A 24 7.52 -5.57 3.50
C PRO A 24 7.30 -5.73 5.01
N LYS A 25 6.38 -6.63 5.40
CA LYS A 25 6.07 -6.91 6.81
C LYS A 25 7.31 -7.17 7.66
N ALA A 26 8.23 -8.01 7.16
CA ALA A 26 9.44 -8.38 7.88
C ALA A 26 10.41 -7.20 8.07
N HIS A 27 10.37 -6.18 7.21
CA HIS A 27 11.15 -4.95 7.37
C HIS A 27 10.53 -4.08 8.48
N LEU A 28 9.22 -3.82 8.40
CA LEU A 28 8.51 -2.98 9.37
C LEU A 28 8.44 -3.57 10.78
N ARG A 29 8.30 -4.91 10.92
CA ARG A 29 8.33 -5.58 12.23
C ARG A 29 9.66 -5.37 12.96
N LYS A 30 10.78 -5.30 12.25
CA LYS A 30 12.10 -5.01 12.85
C LYS A 30 12.22 -3.58 13.36
N GLN A 31 11.39 -2.68 12.85
CA GLN A 31 11.28 -1.29 13.28
C GLN A 31 10.16 -1.07 14.33
N ASN A 32 9.57 -2.16 14.85
CA ASN A 32 8.50 -2.15 15.85
C ASN A 32 7.19 -1.46 15.42
N TYR A 33 6.89 -1.41 14.12
CA TYR A 33 5.55 -1.01 13.68
C TYR A 33 4.50 -2.09 14.04
N GLY A 34 3.32 -1.65 14.50
CA GLY A 34 2.20 -2.54 14.80
C GLY A 34 1.52 -3.09 13.55
N GLU A 35 0.82 -4.23 13.69
CA GLU A 35 0.15 -4.91 12.57
C GLU A 35 -0.89 -4.02 11.86
N PHE A 36 -1.59 -3.14 12.59
CA PHE A 36 -2.51 -2.17 12.01
C PHE A 36 -1.85 -1.31 10.93
N ARG A 37 -0.67 -0.74 11.23
CA ARG A 37 0.10 0.06 10.26
C ARG A 37 0.60 -0.83 9.13
N ILE A 38 1.24 -1.95 9.48
CA ILE A 38 1.83 -2.88 8.52
C ILE A 38 0.82 -3.34 7.48
N ASN A 39 -0.37 -3.79 7.91
CA ASN A 39 -1.43 -4.34 7.07
C ASN A 39 -2.37 -3.28 6.49
N HIS A 40 -2.15 -2.00 6.81
CA HIS A 40 -2.97 -0.91 6.32
C HIS A 40 -3.02 -0.86 4.79
N ILE A 41 -4.17 -0.54 4.21
CA ILE A 41 -4.37 -0.48 2.75
C ILE A 41 -3.40 0.49 2.05
N LEU A 42 -2.98 1.54 2.75
CA LEU A 42 -1.97 2.49 2.26
C LEU A 42 -0.57 1.90 2.15
N ASN A 43 -0.30 0.72 2.70
CA ASN A 43 0.92 -0.02 2.44
C ASN A 43 0.73 -1.09 1.35
N ILE A 44 -0.46 -1.26 0.77
CA ILE A 44 -0.72 -2.29 -0.24
C ILE A 44 -0.62 -1.71 -1.65
N THR A 45 0.05 -2.43 -2.53
CA THR A 45 0.14 -2.18 -3.98
C THR A 45 -0.26 -3.45 -4.73
N ILE A 46 -0.68 -3.30 -6.00
CA ILE A 46 -1.09 -4.42 -6.84
C ILE A 46 0.03 -4.69 -7.82
N VAL A 47 0.70 -5.83 -7.68
CA VAL A 47 1.81 -6.23 -8.55
C VAL A 47 1.58 -7.64 -9.04
N ASP A 48 2.25 -8.00 -10.14
CA ASP A 48 2.16 -9.34 -10.65
C ASP A 48 2.96 -10.35 -9.79
N ASP A 49 2.50 -11.59 -9.75
CA ASP A 49 3.10 -12.69 -8.97
C ASP A 49 4.61 -12.90 -9.23
N PHE A 50 5.05 -12.60 -10.45
CA PHE A 50 6.44 -12.81 -10.87
C PHE A 50 7.36 -11.76 -10.24
N LEU A 51 6.95 -10.49 -10.27
CA LEU A 51 7.65 -9.37 -9.64
C LEU A 51 7.71 -9.57 -8.11
N ASN A 52 6.58 -9.96 -7.52
CA ASN A 52 6.41 -10.20 -6.09
C ASN A 52 7.42 -11.27 -5.56
N LYS A 53 7.44 -12.45 -6.18
CA LYS A 53 8.22 -13.61 -5.69
C LYS A 53 9.72 -13.51 -5.94
N ARG A 54 10.13 -12.83 -7.02
CA ARG A 54 11.54 -12.87 -7.47
C ARG A 54 12.35 -11.65 -7.06
N GLU A 55 11.74 -10.47 -7.05
CA GLU A 55 12.49 -9.21 -6.98
C GLU A 55 12.42 -8.52 -5.62
N ILE A 56 11.22 -8.42 -5.06
CA ILE A 56 10.97 -7.61 -3.85
C ILE A 56 11.25 -8.41 -2.56
N LYS A 57 10.64 -9.59 -2.39
CA LYS A 57 10.81 -10.46 -1.21
C LYS A 57 10.66 -9.66 0.10
N ALA A 58 11.68 -9.67 0.96
CA ALA A 58 11.73 -8.94 2.23
C ALA A 58 12.69 -7.74 2.20
N LYS A 59 13.01 -7.23 1.00
CA LYS A 59 13.93 -6.09 0.84
C LYS A 59 13.20 -4.78 1.08
N ALA A 60 13.87 -3.83 1.73
CA ALA A 60 13.33 -2.49 1.90
C ALA A 60 13.11 -1.79 0.54
N PRO A 61 12.14 -0.86 0.45
CA PRO A 61 11.83 -0.08 -0.76
C PRO A 61 13.03 0.49 -1.48
N SER A 62 13.94 1.15 -0.77
CA SER A 62 15.16 1.74 -1.32
C SER A 62 15.94 0.75 -2.21
N LYS A 63 16.00 -0.52 -1.80
CA LYS A 63 16.77 -1.56 -2.50
C LYS A 63 16.09 -2.05 -3.77
N TYR A 64 14.81 -2.42 -3.71
CA TYR A 64 14.14 -2.97 -4.89
C TYR A 64 13.71 -1.87 -5.87
N MET A 65 13.34 -0.68 -5.37
CA MET A 65 12.98 0.47 -6.21
C MET A 65 14.17 1.02 -6.97
N SER A 66 15.38 0.99 -6.38
CA SER A 66 16.60 1.37 -7.12
C SER A 66 16.81 0.47 -8.32
N ARG A 67 16.64 -0.85 -8.15
CA ARG A 67 16.72 -1.79 -9.28
C ARG A 67 15.62 -1.56 -10.31
N PHE A 68 14.40 -1.27 -9.87
CA PHE A 68 13.29 -0.95 -10.79
C PHE A 68 13.53 0.33 -11.58
N ARG A 69 14.18 1.33 -10.99
CA ARG A 69 14.57 2.57 -11.67
C ARG A 69 15.53 2.29 -12.82
N ASP A 70 16.45 1.35 -12.64
CA ASP A 70 17.44 0.99 -13.67
C ASP A 70 16.84 0.22 -14.85
N ILE A 71 15.79 -0.57 -14.62
CA ILE A 71 15.22 -1.47 -15.64
C ILE A 71 13.88 -0.99 -16.24
N ASN A 72 13.20 -0.05 -15.57
CA ASN A 72 11.89 0.45 -16.01
C ASN A 72 11.97 1.98 -16.27
N PRO A 73 12.13 2.41 -17.54
CA PRO A 73 12.16 3.84 -17.87
C PRO A 73 10.83 4.56 -17.57
N ASN A 74 9.73 3.80 -17.41
CA ASN A 74 8.41 4.33 -17.10
C ASN A 74 8.05 4.14 -15.61
N LEU A 75 9.03 3.95 -14.72
CA LEU A 75 8.78 3.70 -13.31
C LEU A 75 7.88 4.77 -12.68
N GLU A 76 8.19 6.05 -12.88
CA GLU A 76 7.44 7.16 -12.29
C GLU A 76 5.96 7.14 -12.75
N ALA A 77 5.73 6.99 -14.05
CA ALA A 77 4.38 6.86 -14.60
C ALA A 77 3.64 5.63 -14.06
N THR A 78 4.36 4.51 -13.87
CA THR A 78 3.81 3.28 -13.28
C THR A 78 3.42 3.46 -11.81
N MET A 79 4.22 4.20 -11.04
CA MET A 79 3.94 4.43 -9.63
C MET A 79 2.78 5.41 -9.41
N LYS A 80 2.58 6.36 -10.32
CA LYS A 80 1.39 7.24 -10.33
C LYS A 80 0.08 6.46 -10.40
N THR A 81 0.03 5.33 -11.10
CA THR A 81 -1.19 4.48 -11.12
C THR A 81 -1.49 3.81 -9.77
N HIS A 82 -0.49 3.74 -8.88
CA HIS A 82 -0.60 3.23 -7.51
C HIS A 82 -0.81 4.33 -6.47
N LEU A 83 -1.06 5.57 -6.93
CA LEU A 83 -1.19 6.77 -6.09
C LEU A 83 0.09 7.10 -5.32
N ILE A 84 1.23 6.80 -5.92
CA ILE A 84 2.56 7.16 -5.45
C ILE A 84 3.13 8.14 -6.48
N GLU A 85 2.97 9.44 -6.21
CA GLU A 85 3.17 10.49 -7.23
C GLU A 85 4.62 10.89 -7.40
N ASP A 86 5.26 11.37 -6.33
CA ASP A 86 6.64 11.86 -6.32
C ASP A 86 7.51 10.89 -5.52
N LEU A 87 8.36 10.13 -6.22
CA LEU A 87 9.19 9.11 -5.59
C LEU A 87 10.22 9.69 -4.61
N ASP A 88 10.67 10.92 -4.85
CA ASP A 88 11.66 11.60 -4.02
C ASP A 88 10.99 12.21 -2.78
N ALA A 89 9.76 12.73 -2.92
CA ALA A 89 9.02 13.27 -1.79
C ALA A 89 8.44 12.18 -0.87
N PHE A 90 8.15 10.97 -1.36
CA PHE A 90 7.44 9.93 -0.60
C PHE A 90 8.33 9.13 0.37
N GLY A 91 9.62 9.45 0.53
CA GLY A 91 10.48 8.76 1.50
C GLY A 91 10.91 7.35 1.09
N ILE A 92 10.69 6.98 -0.18
CA ILE A 92 10.96 5.63 -0.70
C ILE A 92 12.44 5.30 -0.69
N TRP A 93 13.29 6.28 -1.03
CA TRP A 93 14.73 6.07 -1.18
C TRP A 93 15.46 5.96 0.16
N ASP A 94 14.87 6.51 1.22
CA ASP A 94 15.43 6.50 2.58
C ASP A 94 14.75 5.47 3.49
N ASP A 95 13.86 4.64 2.93
CA ASP A 95 13.03 3.68 3.68
C ASP A 95 12.19 4.34 4.81
N ASP A 96 11.74 5.58 4.60
CA ASP A 96 10.91 6.33 5.54
C ASP A 96 9.43 5.96 5.34
N TYR A 97 8.99 4.97 6.12
CA TYR A 97 7.64 4.44 6.06
C TYR A 97 6.58 5.45 6.48
N ASP A 98 6.87 6.32 7.45
CA ASP A 98 5.90 7.26 7.98
C ASP A 98 5.61 8.36 6.97
N LYS A 99 6.66 8.89 6.34
CA LYS A 99 6.54 9.83 5.23
C LYS A 99 5.80 9.21 4.04
N PHE A 100 6.12 7.97 3.68
CA PHE A 100 5.41 7.26 2.62
C PHE A 100 3.92 7.13 2.92
N PHE A 101 3.58 6.72 4.15
CA PHE A 101 2.22 6.52 4.59
C PHE A 101 1.41 7.82 4.52
N ASP A 102 1.95 8.91 5.06
CA ASP A 102 1.27 10.19 5.15
C ASP A 102 1.10 10.85 3.76
N GLU A 103 2.13 10.83 2.91
CA GLU A 103 2.01 11.38 1.56
C GLU A 103 1.01 10.58 0.71
N ARG A 104 1.06 9.24 0.81
CA ARG A 104 0.09 8.40 0.11
C ARG A 104 -1.33 8.57 0.64
N ALA A 105 -1.52 8.77 1.94
CA ALA A 105 -2.82 9.07 2.55
C ALA A 105 -3.45 10.33 1.93
N LYS A 106 -2.65 11.39 1.75
CA LYS A 106 -3.11 12.65 1.12
C LYS A 106 -3.58 12.41 -0.32
N VAL A 107 -2.82 11.67 -1.12
CA VAL A 107 -3.19 11.38 -2.51
C VAL A 107 -4.45 10.51 -2.58
N VAL A 108 -4.52 9.44 -1.77
CA VAL A 108 -5.70 8.57 -1.71
C VAL A 108 -6.93 9.35 -1.28
N SER A 109 -6.83 10.16 -0.24
CA SER A 109 -7.94 11.02 0.23
C SER A 109 -8.41 11.98 -0.86
N ARG A 110 -7.48 12.60 -1.59
CA ARG A 110 -7.78 13.48 -2.72
C ARG A 110 -8.50 12.74 -3.85
N GLU A 111 -8.08 11.52 -4.19
CA GLU A 111 -8.73 10.70 -5.21
C GLU A 111 -10.11 10.22 -4.81
N LEU A 112 -10.30 9.81 -3.55
CA LEU A 112 -11.61 9.42 -3.02
C LEU A 112 -12.57 10.61 -3.01
N SER A 113 -12.09 11.80 -2.61
CA SER A 113 -12.89 13.03 -2.57
C SER A 113 -13.48 13.43 -3.92
N LYS A 114 -12.88 13.01 -5.05
CA LYS A 114 -13.44 13.24 -6.39
C LYS A 114 -14.70 12.42 -6.68
N ARG A 115 -14.93 11.35 -5.92
CA ARG A 115 -16.01 10.36 -6.11
C ARG A 115 -17.07 10.43 -5.01
N VAL A 116 -16.75 11.08 -3.90
CA VAL A 116 -17.66 11.31 -2.78
C VAL A 116 -18.43 12.61 -3.00
N ILE A 117 -19.77 12.53 -2.94
CA ILE A 117 -20.63 13.72 -2.94
C ILE A 117 -20.67 14.26 -1.51
N LYS A 118 -20.09 15.45 -1.30
CA LYS A 118 -20.06 16.07 0.02
C LYS A 118 -21.46 16.48 0.48
N GLN A 119 -21.77 16.15 1.72
CA GLN A 119 -22.99 16.52 2.42
C GLN A 119 -22.67 17.39 3.64
N ASP A 120 -23.66 18.11 4.15
CA ASP A 120 -23.46 18.96 5.34
C ASP A 120 -23.05 18.16 6.58
N ILE A 121 -23.48 16.90 6.69
CA ILE A 121 -23.08 16.01 7.79
C ILE A 121 -21.58 15.70 7.77
N ASP A 122 -20.93 15.71 6.61
CA ASP A 122 -19.49 15.43 6.49
C ASP A 122 -18.63 16.53 7.14
N LYS A 123 -19.20 17.72 7.37
CA LYS A 123 -18.53 18.81 8.10
C LYS A 123 -18.30 18.49 9.57
N GLN A 124 -19.06 17.53 10.11
CA GLN A 124 -18.98 17.14 11.51
C GLN A 124 -17.87 16.12 11.77
N GLY A 125 -17.19 15.64 10.70
CA GLY A 125 -16.18 14.60 10.77
C GLY A 125 -16.78 13.20 10.97
N GLN A 126 -15.92 12.18 10.94
CA GLN A 126 -16.32 10.81 11.22
C GLN A 126 -16.14 10.52 12.71
N SER A 127 -17.19 9.98 13.35
CA SER A 127 -17.08 9.49 14.72
C SER A 127 -16.05 8.36 14.79
N SER A 128 -15.24 8.34 15.85
CA SER A 128 -14.33 7.22 16.11
C SER A 128 -15.15 5.98 16.49
N ILE A 129 -15.37 5.07 15.54
CA ILE A 129 -16.01 3.78 15.80
C ILE A 129 -14.89 2.83 16.23
N VAL A 130 -14.96 2.35 17.48
CA VAL A 130 -13.93 1.49 18.08
C VAL A 130 -13.90 0.10 17.42
N ASP A 131 -15.04 -0.36 16.89
CA ASP A 131 -15.20 -1.66 16.22
C ASP A 131 -14.55 -1.77 14.84
N ASP A 132 -14.21 -0.65 14.17
CA ASP A 132 -13.60 -0.69 12.83
C ASP A 132 -12.15 -1.24 12.83
N PHE A 133 -11.57 -1.48 14.02
CA PHE A 133 -10.18 -1.90 14.22
C PHE A 133 -10.02 -3.37 14.65
N GLU A 134 -11.10 -4.10 14.92
CA GLU A 134 -11.01 -5.53 15.28
C GLU A 134 -10.79 -6.39 14.03
N GLU A 135 -9.52 -6.67 13.71
CA GLU A 135 -9.18 -7.74 12.77
C GLU A 135 -9.49 -9.07 13.48
N GLU A 136 -10.67 -9.67 13.21
CA GLU A 136 -10.98 -11.02 13.69
C GLU A 136 -9.83 -11.95 13.28
N LEU A 137 -9.07 -12.43 14.27
CA LEU A 137 -8.06 -13.45 14.07
C LEU A 137 -8.78 -14.69 13.54
N THR A 138 -8.75 -14.93 12.24
CA THR A 138 -9.18 -16.21 11.67
C THR A 138 -8.26 -17.29 12.24
N THR A 139 -8.73 -17.99 13.27
CA THR A 139 -8.14 -19.21 13.77
C THR A 139 -8.24 -20.23 12.66
N VAL A 140 -7.09 -20.55 12.05
CA VAL A 140 -7.00 -21.67 11.12
C VAL A 140 -6.88 -22.92 11.99
N GLU A 141 -7.99 -23.64 12.14
CA GLU A 141 -8.01 -25.03 12.63
C GLU A 141 -7.37 -25.98 11.61
#